data_AF-A0A915A339-F1
#
_entry.id   AF-A0A915A339-F1
#
_cell.length_a   1.000
_cell.length_b   1.000
_cell.length_c   1.000
_cell.angle_alpha   90.00
_cell.angle_beta   90.00
_cell.angle_gamma   90.00
#
_symmetry.space_group_name_H-M   'P 1'
#
loop_
_entity.id
_entity.type
_entity.pdbx_description
1 polymer ?
#
loop_
_entity_poly.entity_id
_entity_poly.type
_entity_poly.pdbx_seq_one_letter_code
_entity_poly.pdbx_strand_id
1 'polypeptide(L)'
;MLWSLVNNVQIVLSSVMIIVGNHLLPTVLLAQMESSQSHVSWRRSERNAPLRLLHHTNARDVEISFLKCKEFSMSKAYRLNARSGPPPRTMGQGFSLLHCSSLKLQSEQTVLGIFEMDEAPSSAPHCNIFIDLGSDVEIAYGPWADAQRLILMEFFHPIDYRIAEITKLPKRGERQILKQVNLVITAKENAHIDLWFMRDDDLNVVLMTAKRRTSVEISLPLTTSQSGSNVSLRCVFEGFICSTSLTLRKLFESDVINADITAQFPRVYNGIQNWTISLRFWRTSAWFIWDQTTFFMASVC
;
A
#
# COMPACT_ATOMS: atom_id res chain seq x y z
N MET A 1 21.98 -24.57 8.43
CA MET A 1 22.32 -25.93 7.93
C MET A 1 21.10 -26.82 7.64
N LEU A 2 19.86 -26.47 8.03
CA LEU A 2 18.65 -27.17 7.55
C LEU A 2 18.14 -26.63 6.20
N TRP A 3 18.25 -25.32 5.99
CA TRP A 3 17.76 -24.62 4.78
C TRP A 3 18.65 -24.77 3.54
N SER A 4 19.87 -25.30 3.66
CA SER A 4 20.75 -25.58 2.51
C SER A 4 20.32 -26.81 1.70
N LEU A 5 19.33 -27.58 2.18
CA LEU A 5 18.78 -28.77 1.52
C LEU A 5 17.44 -28.52 0.82
N VAL A 6 16.76 -27.41 1.13
CA VAL A 6 15.44 -27.09 0.57
C VAL A 6 15.59 -25.95 -0.44
N ASN A 7 16.03 -26.30 -1.65
CA ASN A 7 16.28 -25.30 -2.70
C ASN A 7 14.98 -24.64 -3.20
N ASN A 8 13.85 -25.32 -3.02
CA ASN A 8 12.51 -24.88 -3.40
C ASN A 8 11.50 -25.31 -2.32
N VAL A 9 10.63 -24.39 -1.92
CA VAL A 9 9.48 -24.63 -1.05
C VAL A 9 8.22 -24.30 -1.83
N GLN A 10 7.28 -25.23 -1.91
CA GLN A 10 5.96 -25.00 -2.49
C GLN A 10 4.90 -25.18 -1.41
N ILE A 11 3.99 -24.21 -1.30
CA ILE A 11 2.89 -24.21 -0.34
C ILE A 11 1.60 -24.00 -1.15
N VAL A 12 0.66 -24.93 -1.01
CA VAL A 12 -0.67 -24.84 -1.63
C VAL A 12 -1.69 -24.85 -0.52
N LEU A 13 -2.54 -23.83 -0.47
CA LEU A 13 -3.57 -23.67 0.52
C LEU A 13 -4.92 -23.44 -0.17
N SER A 14 -5.96 -24.09 0.35
CA SER A 14 -7.35 -23.87 0.00
C SER A 14 -8.04 -23.12 1.14
N SER A 15 -8.82 -22.09 0.81
CA SER A 15 -9.58 -21.26 1.75
C SER A 15 -8.72 -20.69 2.87
N VAL A 16 -7.96 -19.64 2.54
CA VAL A 16 -7.03 -19.00 3.48
C VAL A 16 -7.67 -17.76 4.08
N MET A 17 -7.54 -17.65 5.40
CA MET A 17 -7.94 -16.49 6.17
C MET A 17 -6.77 -16.06 7.05
N ILE A 18 -6.23 -14.88 6.80
CA ILE A 18 -5.13 -14.29 7.58
C ILE A 18 -5.69 -13.07 8.31
N ILE A 19 -5.69 -13.13 9.64
CA ILE A 19 -6.16 -12.04 10.49
C ILE A 19 -4.94 -11.44 11.19
N VAL A 20 -4.73 -10.14 10.99
CA VAL A 20 -3.65 -9.37 11.61
C VAL A 20 -4.27 -8.29 12.49
N GLY A 21 -3.96 -8.33 13.78
CA GLY A 21 -4.48 -7.35 14.73
C GLY A 21 -4.08 -7.66 16.16
N ASN A 22 -4.69 -6.93 17.09
CA ASN A 22 -4.47 -7.11 18.52
C ASN A 22 -5.80 -6.92 19.25
N HIS A 23 -6.03 -7.68 20.33
CA HIS A 23 -7.24 -7.55 21.15
C HIS A 23 -7.42 -6.17 21.81
N LEU A 24 -6.36 -5.35 21.85
CA LEU A 24 -6.39 -3.96 22.30
C LEU A 24 -6.83 -2.97 21.20
N LEU A 25 -7.11 -3.43 19.99
CA LEU A 25 -7.52 -2.60 18.85
C LEU A 25 -8.99 -2.84 18.48
N PRO A 26 -9.72 -1.79 18.06
CA PRO A 26 -11.14 -1.90 17.71
C PRO A 26 -11.37 -2.68 16.42
N THR A 27 -10.36 -2.72 15.55
CA THR A 27 -10.41 -3.36 14.24
C THR A 27 -9.18 -4.24 14.01
N VAL A 28 -9.37 -5.27 13.19
CA VAL A 28 -8.30 -6.15 12.69
C VAL A 28 -8.29 -6.10 11.17
N LEU A 29 -7.13 -6.28 10.56
CA LEU A 29 -7.00 -6.45 9.11
C LEU A 29 -7.20 -7.92 8.77
N LEU A 30 -8.17 -8.22 7.92
CA LEU A 30 -8.42 -9.53 7.36
C LEU A 30 -7.92 -9.55 5.91
N ALA A 31 -7.17 -10.59 5.54
CA ALA A 31 -6.94 -10.98 4.16
C ALA A 31 -7.51 -12.39 3.96
N GLN A 32 -8.51 -12.51 3.09
CA GLN A 32 -9.18 -13.75 2.73
C GLN A 32 -8.91 -14.08 1.26
N MET A 33 -8.75 -15.35 0.96
CA MET A 33 -8.61 -15.83 -0.42
C MET A 33 -9.16 -17.25 -0.55
N GLU A 34 -9.86 -17.54 -1.65
CA GLU A 34 -10.44 -18.86 -1.92
C GLU A 34 -9.36 -19.91 -2.13
N SER A 35 -8.29 -19.56 -2.83
CA SER A 35 -7.14 -20.45 -3.04
C SER A 35 -5.86 -19.66 -3.16
N SER A 36 -4.75 -20.27 -2.73
CA SER A 36 -3.41 -19.68 -2.79
C SER A 36 -2.37 -20.73 -3.09
N GLN A 37 -1.60 -20.51 -4.16
CA GLN A 37 -0.44 -21.31 -4.49
C GLN A 37 0.80 -20.41 -4.42
N SER A 38 1.66 -20.69 -3.45
CA SER A 38 2.90 -19.97 -3.21
C SER A 38 4.10 -20.87 -3.51
N HIS A 39 5.09 -20.33 -4.19
CA HIS A 39 6.36 -20.97 -4.49
C HIS A 39 7.50 -20.04 -4.10
N VAL A 40 8.39 -20.54 -3.25
CA VAL A 40 9.56 -19.82 -2.76
C VAL A 40 10.80 -20.60 -3.20
N SER A 41 11.75 -19.92 -3.81
CA SER A 41 12.98 -20.53 -4.31
C SER A 41 14.18 -19.63 -4.04
N TRP A 42 15.36 -20.25 -3.94
CA TRP A 42 16.62 -19.53 -3.87
C TRP A 42 17.32 -19.66 -5.22
N ARG A 43 17.71 -18.52 -5.81
CA ARG A 43 18.38 -18.50 -7.12
C ARG A 43 19.66 -17.69 -7.06
N ARG A 44 20.68 -18.18 -7.77
CA ARG A 44 21.93 -17.48 -8.04
C ARG A 44 22.12 -17.44 -9.56
N SER A 45 22.26 -16.24 -10.16
CA SER A 45 22.35 -16.11 -11.62
C SER A 45 23.68 -16.62 -12.19
N GLU A 46 24.77 -16.40 -11.46
CA GLU A 46 26.15 -16.76 -11.81
C GLU A 46 26.92 -17.14 -10.54
N ARG A 47 28.03 -17.89 -10.64
CA ARG A 47 28.76 -18.40 -9.45
C ARG A 47 29.09 -17.32 -8.41
N ASN A 48 29.37 -16.08 -8.86
CA ASN A 48 29.75 -14.97 -7.99
C ASN A 48 28.61 -13.97 -7.74
N ALA A 49 27.41 -14.20 -8.26
CA ALA A 49 26.26 -13.34 -8.03
C ALA A 49 25.71 -13.52 -6.61
N PRO A 50 25.13 -12.45 -6.02
CA PRO A 50 24.46 -12.57 -4.73
C PRO A 50 23.27 -13.54 -4.83
N LEU A 51 23.06 -14.31 -3.75
CA LEU A 51 21.92 -15.21 -3.65
C LEU A 51 20.63 -14.39 -3.56
N ARG A 52 19.59 -14.80 -4.29
CA ARG A 52 18.29 -14.13 -4.30
C ARG A 52 17.21 -15.06 -3.80
N LEU A 53 16.31 -14.53 -2.98
CA LEU A 53 15.05 -15.14 -2.59
C LEU A 53 13.99 -14.70 -3.61
N LEU A 54 13.40 -15.65 -4.30
CA LEU A 54 12.31 -15.43 -5.24
C LEU A 54 11.04 -16.03 -4.63
N HIS A 55 9.98 -15.25 -4.59
CA HIS A 55 8.68 -15.70 -4.11
C HIS A 55 7.60 -15.34 -5.11
N HIS A 56 6.84 -16.34 -5.55
CA HIS A 56 5.71 -16.21 -6.45
C HIS A 56 4.46 -16.74 -5.75
N THR A 57 3.40 -15.94 -5.65
CA THR A 57 2.07 -16.39 -5.22
C THR A 57 1.06 -16.11 -6.32
N ASN A 58 0.22 -17.11 -6.62
CA ASN A 58 -1.06 -16.90 -7.31
C ASN A 58 -2.19 -17.14 -6.31
N ALA A 59 -3.05 -16.16 -6.11
CA ALA A 59 -4.25 -16.27 -5.31
C ALA A 59 -5.49 -15.95 -6.13
N ARG A 60 -6.62 -16.55 -5.76
CA ARG A 60 -7.94 -16.28 -6.36
C ARG A 60 -8.89 -15.72 -5.33
N ASP A 61 -9.79 -14.87 -5.81
CA ASP A 61 -10.87 -14.26 -5.03
C ASP A 61 -10.33 -13.65 -3.73
N VAL A 62 -9.47 -12.65 -3.89
CA VAL A 62 -8.77 -12.02 -2.76
C VAL A 62 -9.59 -10.85 -2.25
N GLU A 63 -9.92 -10.90 -0.96
CA GLU A 63 -10.55 -9.81 -0.23
C GLU A 63 -9.63 -9.35 0.90
N ILE A 64 -9.37 -8.05 0.98
CA ILE A 64 -8.72 -7.42 2.12
C ILE A 64 -9.73 -6.48 2.77
N SER A 65 -9.97 -6.65 4.06
CA SER A 65 -10.99 -5.89 4.78
C SER A 65 -10.56 -5.53 6.20
N PHE A 66 -11.13 -4.46 6.75
CA PHE A 66 -11.12 -4.21 8.19
C PHE A 66 -12.34 -4.85 8.84
N LEU A 67 -12.13 -5.70 9.84
CA LEU A 67 -13.21 -6.28 10.63
C LEU A 67 -13.21 -5.71 12.05
N LYS A 68 -14.39 -5.63 12.66
CA LYS A 68 -14.50 -5.31 14.08
C LYS A 68 -13.87 -6.43 14.92
N CYS A 69 -12.99 -6.05 15.84
CA CYS A 69 -12.42 -7.00 16.79
C CYS A 69 -13.46 -7.36 17.86
N LYS A 70 -13.85 -8.64 17.94
CA LYS A 70 -14.86 -9.11 18.91
C LYS A 70 -14.37 -9.09 20.36
N GLU A 71 -13.05 -9.27 20.55
CA GLU A 71 -12.41 -9.33 21.86
C GLU A 71 -12.05 -7.94 22.42
N PHE A 72 -12.21 -6.90 21.60
CA PHE A 72 -11.89 -5.55 21.97
C PHE A 72 -12.77 -5.04 23.11
N SER A 73 -12.12 -4.51 24.15
CA SER A 73 -12.78 -3.88 25.28
C SER A 73 -12.30 -2.44 25.43
N MET A 74 -13.23 -1.49 25.30
CA MET A 74 -12.95 -0.05 25.43
C MET A 74 -12.29 0.32 26.76
N SER A 75 -12.54 -0.43 27.84
CA SER A 75 -11.92 -0.19 29.16
C SER A 75 -10.40 -0.41 29.19
N LYS A 76 -9.84 -1.12 28.20
CA LYS A 76 -8.40 -1.43 28.08
C LYS A 76 -7.67 -0.53 27.06
N ALA A 77 -8.39 0.36 26.38
CA ALA A 77 -7.87 1.19 25.31
C ALA A 77 -7.29 2.51 25.84
N TYR A 78 -6.00 2.54 26.22
CA TYR A 78 -5.43 3.71 26.89
C TYR A 78 -5.11 4.91 25.96
N ARG A 79 -5.28 4.80 24.64
CA ARG A 79 -4.84 5.85 23.67
C ARG A 79 -5.67 5.99 22.38
N LEU A 80 -6.83 5.34 22.27
CA LEU A 80 -7.67 5.39 21.07
C LEU A 80 -8.65 6.58 21.11
N ASN A 81 -8.14 7.81 21.14
CA ASN A 81 -9.02 9.00 21.13
C ASN A 81 -9.50 9.36 19.71
N ALA A 82 -10.77 9.78 19.62
CA ALA A 82 -11.51 10.39 18.49
C ALA A 82 -11.60 9.65 17.14
N ARG A 83 -10.68 8.75 16.81
CA ARG A 83 -10.58 8.09 15.48
C ARG A 83 -11.30 6.74 15.38
N SER A 84 -11.94 6.29 16.47
CA SER A 84 -12.62 4.99 16.57
C SER A 84 -14.15 5.10 16.43
N GLY A 85 -14.63 6.05 15.63
CA GLY A 85 -16.05 6.13 15.27
C GLY A 85 -16.54 4.81 14.64
N PRO A 86 -17.84 4.49 14.74
CA PRO A 86 -18.39 3.31 14.08
C PRO A 86 -18.09 3.35 12.57
N PRO A 87 -17.90 2.19 11.92
CA PRO A 87 -17.82 2.17 10.46
C PRO A 87 -19.07 2.84 9.86
N PRO A 88 -18.99 3.40 8.64
CA PRO A 88 -20.15 3.92 7.94
C PRO A 88 -21.33 2.94 8.02
N ARG A 89 -22.54 3.44 8.32
CA ARG A 89 -23.70 2.61 8.75
C ARG A 89 -24.08 1.47 7.77
N THR A 90 -23.62 1.53 6.52
CA THR A 90 -23.83 0.54 5.46
C THR A 90 -22.91 -0.69 5.51
N MET A 91 -21.95 -0.76 6.44
CA MET A 91 -20.81 -1.69 6.38
C MET A 91 -20.98 -3.02 7.13
N GLY A 92 -22.10 -3.23 7.84
CA GLY A 92 -22.31 -4.48 8.58
C GLY A 92 -21.20 -4.80 9.59
N GLN A 93 -20.43 -5.87 9.36
CA GLN A 93 -19.35 -6.35 10.26
C GLN A 93 -17.94 -5.83 9.91
N GLY A 94 -17.76 -5.15 8.77
CA GLY A 94 -16.43 -4.71 8.31
C GLY A 94 -16.42 -3.84 7.05
N PHE A 95 -15.24 -3.37 6.67
CA PHE A 95 -15.01 -2.50 5.52
C PHE A 95 -14.11 -3.24 4.53
N SER A 96 -14.62 -3.56 3.34
CA SER A 96 -13.79 -4.14 2.27
C SER A 96 -12.92 -3.05 1.65
N LEU A 97 -11.60 -3.23 1.67
CA LEU A 97 -10.61 -2.27 1.16
C LEU A 97 -10.19 -2.58 -0.27
N LEU A 98 -10.01 -3.86 -0.55
CA LEU A 98 -9.58 -4.38 -1.85
C LEU A 98 -10.32 -5.69 -2.08
N HIS A 99 -10.93 -5.80 -3.24
CA HIS A 99 -11.40 -7.06 -3.80
C HIS A 99 -10.82 -7.22 -5.21
N CYS A 100 -10.31 -8.41 -5.53
CA CYS A 100 -9.90 -8.75 -6.88
C CYS A 100 -10.05 -10.25 -7.14
N SER A 101 -10.47 -10.59 -8.36
CA SER A 101 -10.70 -11.98 -8.78
C SER A 101 -9.41 -12.83 -8.80
N SER A 102 -8.26 -12.20 -9.04
CA SER A 102 -6.99 -12.88 -9.23
C SER A 102 -5.82 -11.98 -8.81
N LEU A 103 -4.96 -12.49 -7.95
CA LEU A 103 -3.77 -11.78 -7.50
C LEU A 103 -2.52 -12.60 -7.82
N LYS A 104 -1.55 -11.97 -8.50
CA LYS A 104 -0.22 -12.52 -8.69
C LYS A 104 0.79 -11.64 -7.98
N LEU A 105 1.44 -12.19 -6.97
CA LEU A 105 2.52 -11.55 -6.24
C LEU A 105 3.84 -12.17 -6.68
N GLN A 106 4.80 -11.34 -7.08
CA GLN A 106 6.17 -11.76 -7.34
C GLN A 106 7.09 -10.86 -6.53
N SER A 107 7.91 -11.44 -5.66
CA SER A 107 8.96 -10.68 -4.97
C SER A 107 10.33 -11.28 -5.26
N GLU A 108 11.28 -10.38 -5.44
CA GLU A 108 12.70 -10.70 -5.61
C GLU A 108 13.48 -9.88 -4.59
N GLN A 109 14.15 -10.58 -3.69
CA GLN A 109 14.95 -9.98 -2.64
C GLN A 109 16.37 -10.55 -2.66
N THR A 110 17.36 -9.67 -2.58
CA THR A 110 18.75 -10.06 -2.35
C THR A 110 18.93 -10.58 -0.93
N VAL A 111 19.49 -11.79 -0.78
CA VAL A 111 19.88 -12.32 0.53
C VAL A 111 21.11 -11.54 1.01
N LEU A 112 20.95 -10.81 2.10
CA LEU A 112 21.98 -9.92 2.64
C LEU A 112 23.16 -10.74 3.19
N GLY A 113 24.33 -10.54 2.60
CA GLY A 113 25.59 -11.14 3.03
C GLY A 113 26.50 -10.16 3.76
N ILE A 114 27.79 -10.49 3.81
CA ILE A 114 28.84 -9.58 4.27
C ILE A 114 29.25 -8.67 3.10
N PHE A 115 29.56 -7.41 3.39
CA PHE A 115 30.05 -6.47 2.40
C PHE A 115 31.54 -6.71 2.15
N GLU A 116 31.88 -7.27 0.99
CA GLU A 116 33.23 -7.80 0.72
C GLU A 116 34.15 -6.85 -0.08
N MET A 117 33.61 -5.81 -0.74
CA MET A 117 34.38 -4.92 -1.65
C MET A 117 34.58 -3.51 -1.09
N ASP A 118 35.73 -2.90 -1.41
CA ASP A 118 36.00 -1.46 -1.19
C ASP A 118 35.41 -0.58 -2.31
N GLU A 119 35.04 -1.18 -3.45
CA GLU A 119 34.31 -0.56 -4.57
C GLU A 119 32.83 -1.00 -4.59
N ALA A 120 31.95 -0.14 -5.11
CA ALA A 120 30.51 -0.43 -5.16
C ALA A 120 30.25 -1.77 -5.88
N PRO A 121 29.48 -2.70 -5.28
CA PRO A 121 29.16 -3.96 -5.94
C PRO A 121 28.46 -3.69 -7.28
N SER A 122 28.71 -4.53 -8.29
CA SER A 122 28.06 -4.42 -9.60
C SER A 122 26.52 -4.45 -9.53
N SER A 123 25.96 -4.95 -8.43
CA SER A 123 24.55 -4.76 -8.07
C SER A 123 24.38 -4.53 -6.57
N ALA A 124 23.73 -3.42 -6.19
CA ALA A 124 23.35 -3.18 -4.81
C ALA A 124 22.22 -4.13 -4.38
N PRO A 125 22.14 -4.52 -3.09
CA PRO A 125 21.01 -5.28 -2.58
C PRO A 125 19.69 -4.56 -2.88
N HIS A 126 18.73 -5.31 -3.41
CA HIS A 126 17.40 -4.81 -3.77
C HIS A 126 16.30 -5.73 -3.25
N CYS A 127 15.11 -5.16 -3.10
CA CYS A 127 13.87 -5.84 -2.79
C CYS A 127 12.80 -5.23 -3.69
N ASN A 128 12.36 -6.01 -4.67
CA ASN A 128 11.33 -5.61 -5.61
C ASN A 128 10.11 -6.50 -5.38
N ILE A 129 8.94 -5.89 -5.31
CA ILE A 129 7.66 -6.55 -5.14
C ILE A 129 6.77 -6.11 -6.29
N PHE A 130 6.21 -7.07 -7.02
CA PHE A 130 5.29 -6.86 -8.12
C PHE A 130 3.96 -7.52 -7.77
N ILE A 131 2.87 -6.77 -7.87
CA ILE A 131 1.52 -7.22 -7.58
C ILE A 131 0.67 -6.95 -8.82
N ASP A 132 0.25 -8.00 -9.51
CA ASP A 132 -0.75 -7.94 -10.58
C ASP A 132 -2.11 -8.32 -9.98
N LEU A 133 -3.00 -7.33 -9.88
CA LEU A 133 -4.36 -7.49 -9.35
C LEU A 133 -5.34 -8.04 -10.39
N GLY A 134 -4.89 -8.32 -11.62
CA GLY A 134 -5.74 -8.95 -12.64
C GLY A 134 -6.88 -8.05 -13.13
N SER A 135 -8.09 -8.62 -13.15
CA SER A 135 -9.35 -8.00 -13.55
C SER A 135 -10.30 -7.86 -12.36
N ASP A 136 -11.33 -7.01 -12.52
CA ASP A 136 -12.40 -6.82 -11.54
C ASP A 136 -11.86 -6.35 -10.19
N VAL A 137 -11.01 -5.32 -10.25
CA VAL A 137 -10.38 -4.74 -9.07
C VAL A 137 -11.32 -3.68 -8.50
N GLU A 138 -11.72 -3.87 -7.26
CA GLU A 138 -12.51 -2.91 -6.49
C GLU A 138 -11.69 -2.47 -5.28
N ILE A 139 -11.43 -1.18 -5.19
CA ILE A 139 -10.74 -0.55 -4.07
C ILE A 139 -11.71 0.43 -3.45
N ALA A 140 -11.99 0.29 -2.16
CA ALA A 140 -12.70 1.30 -1.41
C ALA A 140 -11.78 1.88 -0.33
N TYR A 141 -11.80 3.19 -0.19
CA TYR A 141 -11.03 3.88 0.84
C TYR A 141 -11.79 5.10 1.33
N GLY A 142 -11.38 5.67 2.46
CA GLY A 142 -12.06 6.82 3.04
C GLY A 142 -11.48 7.23 4.38
N PRO A 143 -11.96 8.34 4.98
CA PRO A 143 -11.48 8.82 6.26
C PRO A 143 -11.53 7.77 7.37
N TRP A 144 -12.58 6.94 7.40
CA TRP A 144 -12.71 5.87 8.38
C TRP A 144 -11.65 4.77 8.18
N ALA A 145 -11.44 4.32 6.95
CA ALA A 145 -10.42 3.32 6.64
C ALA A 145 -9.01 3.85 6.96
N ASP A 146 -8.74 5.12 6.66
CA ASP A 146 -7.48 5.76 7.00
C ASP A 146 -7.25 5.86 8.51
N ALA A 147 -8.30 6.17 9.27
CA ALA A 147 -8.26 6.15 10.73
C ALA A 147 -7.89 4.75 11.28
N GLN A 148 -8.48 3.67 10.74
CA GLN A 148 -8.13 2.30 11.15
C GLN A 148 -6.68 1.94 10.78
N ARG A 149 -6.23 2.32 9.58
CA ARG A 149 -4.83 2.16 9.16
C ARG A 149 -3.88 2.86 10.13
N LEU A 150 -4.16 4.11 10.49
CA LEU A 150 -3.34 4.88 11.44
C LEU A 150 -3.28 4.21 12.81
N ILE A 151 -4.41 3.72 13.33
CA ILE A 151 -4.47 2.99 14.60
C ILE A 151 -3.59 1.74 14.57
N LEU A 152 -3.70 0.92 13.53
CA LEU A 152 -2.87 -0.28 13.37
C LEU A 152 -1.38 0.06 13.27
N MET A 153 -1.05 1.07 12.46
CA MET A 153 0.34 1.52 12.29
C MET A 153 0.92 2.05 13.61
N GLU A 154 0.22 2.93 14.32
CA GLU A 154 0.69 3.48 15.60
C GLU A 154 0.84 2.40 16.68
N PHE A 155 0.04 1.33 16.62
CA PHE A 155 0.12 0.23 17.58
C PHE A 155 1.33 -0.69 17.33
N PHE A 156 1.51 -1.15 16.09
CA PHE A 156 2.60 -2.08 15.75
C PHE A 156 3.93 -1.38 15.49
N HIS A 157 3.88 -0.11 15.06
CA HIS A 157 5.02 0.74 14.77
C HIS A 157 4.81 2.11 15.43
N PRO A 158 4.88 2.18 16.77
CA PRO A 158 4.71 3.43 17.48
C PRO A 158 5.71 4.47 17.00
N ILE A 159 5.22 5.70 16.87
CA ILE A 159 6.02 6.84 16.41
C ILE A 159 7.21 7.03 17.35
N ASP A 160 8.42 7.04 16.76
CA ASP A 160 9.63 7.49 17.45
C ASP A 160 9.76 9.01 17.28
N TYR A 161 9.63 9.73 18.40
CA TYR A 161 9.74 11.19 18.45
C TYR A 161 11.19 11.69 18.35
N ARG A 162 12.17 10.77 18.28
CA ARG A 162 13.58 11.12 18.14
C ARG A 162 13.89 11.60 16.73
N ILE A 163 14.98 12.36 16.62
CA ILE A 163 15.54 12.70 15.31
C ILE A 163 16.09 11.41 14.69
N ALA A 164 15.59 11.05 13.51
CA ALA A 164 16.03 9.84 12.81
C ALA A 164 17.56 9.87 12.61
N GLU A 165 18.24 8.78 12.99
CA GLU A 165 19.67 8.66 12.80
C GLU A 165 20.02 8.51 11.32
N ILE A 166 21.13 9.13 10.91
CA ILE A 166 21.64 8.92 9.55
C ILE A 166 22.10 7.48 9.44
N THR A 167 21.60 6.76 8.44
CA THR A 167 22.00 5.37 8.24
C THR A 167 23.46 5.29 7.85
N LYS A 168 24.26 4.63 8.68
CA LYS A 168 25.66 4.34 8.37
C LYS A 168 25.70 3.26 7.29
N LEU A 169 26.33 3.59 6.16
CA LEU A 169 26.54 2.61 5.11
C LEU A 169 27.54 1.54 5.58
N PRO A 170 27.30 0.26 5.27
CA PRO A 170 28.13 -0.82 5.73
C PRO A 170 29.54 -0.70 5.15
N LYS A 171 30.54 -0.92 5.98
CA LYS A 171 31.96 -1.00 5.59
C LYS A 171 32.33 -2.43 5.23
N ARG A 172 33.53 -2.59 4.64
CA ARG A 172 34.09 -3.91 4.38
C ARG A 172 34.10 -4.77 5.65
N GLY A 173 33.58 -5.99 5.55
CA GLY A 173 33.43 -6.92 6.67
C GLY A 173 32.15 -6.73 7.49
N GLU A 174 31.36 -5.67 7.27
CA GLU A 174 30.07 -5.47 7.92
C GLU A 174 28.92 -6.09 7.11
N ARG A 175 27.78 -6.32 7.77
CA ARG A 175 26.60 -6.89 7.10
C ARG A 175 26.00 -5.87 6.12
N GLN A 176 25.69 -6.33 4.91
CA GLN A 176 24.97 -5.52 3.92
C GLN A 176 23.60 -5.08 4.44
N ILE A 177 23.16 -3.91 3.99
CA ILE A 177 21.82 -3.37 4.27
C ILE A 177 21.04 -3.22 2.96
N LEU A 178 19.73 -3.40 3.06
CA LEU A 178 18.81 -3.07 1.98
C LEU A 178 18.54 -1.57 2.01
N LYS A 179 18.73 -0.88 0.88
CA LYS A 179 18.60 0.59 0.83
C LYS A 179 17.17 1.08 0.58
N GLN A 180 16.42 0.32 -0.20
CA GLN A 180 15.08 0.67 -0.64
C GLN A 180 14.27 -0.59 -0.97
N VAL A 181 12.96 -0.45 -0.91
CA VAL A 181 11.98 -1.42 -1.43
C VAL A 181 11.24 -0.76 -2.57
N ASN A 182 11.15 -1.44 -3.71
CA ASN A 182 10.32 -1.01 -4.82
C ASN A 182 9.09 -1.90 -4.90
N LEU A 183 7.92 -1.28 -4.98
CA LEU A 183 6.64 -1.95 -5.12
C LEU A 183 5.98 -1.47 -6.41
N VAL A 184 5.55 -2.41 -7.25
CA VAL A 184 4.80 -2.12 -8.47
C VAL A 184 3.47 -2.85 -8.39
N ILE A 185 2.38 -2.12 -8.46
CA ILE A 185 1.01 -2.65 -8.46
C ILE A 185 0.40 -2.35 -9.83
N THR A 186 -0.17 -3.37 -10.47
CA THR A 186 -0.82 -3.22 -11.77
C THR A 186 -2.21 -3.83 -11.77
N ALA A 187 -3.12 -3.22 -12.51
CA ALA A 187 -4.38 -3.82 -12.93
C ALA A 187 -4.48 -3.67 -14.47
N LYS A 188 -4.87 -4.75 -15.16
CA LYS A 188 -4.86 -4.79 -16.63
C LYS A 188 -6.17 -4.40 -17.28
N GLU A 189 -7.24 -4.41 -16.49
CA GLU A 189 -8.60 -4.12 -16.92
C GLU A 189 -9.23 -3.06 -16.02
N ASN A 190 -10.56 -3.08 -15.90
CA ASN A 190 -11.31 -2.13 -15.07
C ASN A 190 -10.85 -2.23 -13.60
N ALA A 191 -10.32 -1.11 -13.09
CA ALA A 191 -10.08 -0.89 -11.69
C ALA A 191 -11.01 0.22 -11.18
N HIS A 192 -11.89 -0.14 -10.26
CA HIS A 192 -12.79 0.75 -9.56
C HIS A 192 -12.12 1.19 -8.26
N ILE A 193 -12.08 2.50 -8.02
CA ILE A 193 -11.46 3.10 -6.84
C ILE A 193 -12.46 4.10 -6.27
N ASP A 194 -13.11 3.73 -5.18
CA ASP A 194 -14.12 4.54 -4.55
C ASP A 194 -13.58 5.22 -3.29
N LEU A 195 -13.79 6.53 -3.19
CA LEU A 195 -13.48 7.31 -1.99
C LEU A 195 -14.76 7.65 -1.25
N TRP A 196 -15.00 6.94 -0.15
CA TRP A 196 -16.18 7.06 0.68
C TRP A 196 -15.94 8.03 1.83
N PHE A 197 -16.89 8.92 2.08
CA PHE A 197 -16.82 9.86 3.19
C PHE A 197 -18.21 10.21 3.69
N MET A 198 -18.29 10.61 4.95
CA MET A 198 -19.54 11.05 5.55
C MET A 198 -19.65 12.56 5.47
N ARG A 199 -20.84 13.07 5.18
CA ARG A 199 -21.19 14.48 5.25
C ARG A 199 -22.60 14.57 5.82
N ASP A 200 -22.78 15.32 6.91
CA ASP A 200 -24.08 15.53 7.56
C ASP A 200 -24.82 14.19 7.83
N ASP A 201 -24.09 13.17 8.28
CA ASP A 201 -24.54 11.77 8.48
C ASP A 201 -24.93 10.98 7.22
N ASP A 202 -24.75 11.54 6.03
CA ASP A 202 -24.96 10.86 4.74
C ASP A 202 -23.65 10.33 4.13
N LEU A 203 -23.70 9.10 3.63
CA LEU A 203 -22.58 8.48 2.92
C LEU A 203 -22.48 9.07 1.50
N ASN A 204 -21.35 9.70 1.23
CA ASN A 204 -21.00 10.26 -0.06
C ASN A 204 -19.81 9.50 -0.65
N VAL A 205 -19.71 9.51 -1.98
CA VAL A 205 -18.65 8.80 -2.69
C VAL A 205 -18.15 9.57 -3.90
N VAL A 206 -16.82 9.59 -4.07
CA VAL A 206 -16.18 9.86 -5.36
C VAL A 206 -15.85 8.51 -6.00
N LEU A 207 -16.52 8.16 -7.09
CA LEU A 207 -16.28 6.93 -7.83
C LEU A 207 -15.26 7.22 -8.92
N MET A 208 -14.12 6.56 -8.85
CA MET A 208 -13.09 6.61 -9.89
C MET A 208 -13.00 5.25 -10.58
N THR A 209 -12.76 5.27 -11.88
CA THR A 209 -12.63 4.05 -12.68
C THR A 209 -11.55 4.26 -13.71
N ALA A 210 -10.55 3.38 -13.71
CA ALA A 210 -9.58 3.26 -14.79
C ALA A 210 -9.96 2.05 -15.66
N LYS A 211 -10.30 2.28 -16.92
CA LYS A 211 -10.91 1.25 -17.79
C LYS A 211 -9.93 0.30 -18.47
N ARG A 212 -8.65 0.68 -18.54
CA ARG A 212 -7.63 -0.07 -19.27
C ARG A 212 -6.51 -0.46 -18.32
N ARG A 213 -5.40 0.25 -18.35
CA ARG A 213 -4.24 -0.04 -17.53
C ARG A 213 -4.20 0.89 -16.32
N THR A 214 -3.99 0.29 -15.16
CA THR A 214 -3.53 0.99 -13.95
C THR A 214 -2.15 0.48 -13.58
N SER A 215 -1.24 1.40 -13.28
CA SER A 215 0.11 1.09 -12.79
C SER A 215 0.48 2.05 -11.68
N VAL A 216 0.92 1.53 -10.54
CA VAL A 216 1.36 2.30 -9.38
C VAL A 216 2.73 1.78 -8.98
N GLU A 217 3.75 2.62 -9.10
CA GLU A 217 5.12 2.32 -8.69
C GLU A 217 5.46 3.14 -7.45
N ILE A 218 5.96 2.48 -6.42
CA ILE A 218 6.31 3.08 -5.14
C ILE A 218 7.76 2.70 -4.83
N SER A 219 8.59 3.69 -4.52
CA SER A 219 9.93 3.47 -3.98
C SER A 219 9.99 3.97 -2.55
N LEU A 220 10.20 3.04 -1.63
CA LEU A 220 10.28 3.28 -0.19
C LEU A 220 11.73 3.18 0.26
N PRO A 221 12.32 4.26 0.80
CA PRO A 221 13.68 4.21 1.35
C PRO A 221 13.65 3.45 2.68
N LEU A 222 14.61 2.55 2.86
CA LEU A 222 14.88 1.90 4.16
C LEU A 222 16.07 2.55 4.89
N THR A 223 16.61 3.63 4.32
CA THR A 223 17.76 4.35 4.86
C THR A 223 17.45 5.83 4.95
N THR A 224 18.06 6.48 5.94
CA THR A 224 17.86 7.91 6.22
C THR A 224 19.15 8.66 5.89
N SER A 225 19.04 9.68 5.03
CA SER A 225 20.15 10.57 4.67
C SER A 225 20.21 11.80 5.59
N GLN A 226 21.19 12.68 5.40
CA GLN A 226 21.30 13.92 6.18
C GLN A 226 20.06 14.83 6.03
N SER A 227 19.44 14.85 4.85
CA SER A 227 18.22 15.63 4.56
C SER A 227 16.92 14.85 4.85
N GLY A 228 17.01 13.64 5.40
CA GLY A 228 15.88 12.76 5.65
C GLY A 228 15.72 11.67 4.60
N SER A 229 14.48 11.36 4.26
CA SER A 229 14.10 10.22 3.42
C SER A 229 13.13 10.63 2.33
N ASN A 230 13.33 10.14 1.12
CA ASN A 230 12.50 10.46 -0.04
C ASN A 230 11.67 9.24 -0.44
N VAL A 231 10.35 9.40 -0.42
CA VAL A 231 9.41 8.44 -0.99
C VAL A 231 8.99 8.96 -2.36
N SER A 232 9.02 8.10 -3.38
CA SER A 232 8.48 8.42 -4.70
C SER A 232 7.34 7.49 -5.07
N LEU A 233 6.33 8.05 -5.69
CA LEU A 233 5.13 7.39 -6.18
C LEU A 233 4.93 7.82 -7.63
N ARG A 234 4.80 6.87 -8.55
CA ARG A 234 4.42 7.13 -9.94
C ARG A 234 3.17 6.35 -10.26
N CYS A 235 2.15 7.04 -10.74
CA CYS A 235 0.89 6.43 -11.12
C CYS A 235 0.60 6.70 -12.59
N VAL A 236 0.09 5.70 -13.28
CA VAL A 236 -0.46 5.79 -14.63
C VAL A 236 -1.85 5.18 -14.62
N PHE A 237 -2.84 5.96 -15.04
CA PHE A 237 -4.21 5.52 -15.22
C PHE A 237 -4.65 5.78 -16.66
N GLU A 238 -5.15 4.76 -17.33
CA GLU A 238 -5.66 4.85 -18.69
C GLU A 238 -7.19 4.68 -18.74
N GLY A 239 -7.85 5.55 -19.50
CA GLY A 239 -9.31 5.61 -19.60
C GLY A 239 -9.94 5.96 -18.25
N PHE A 240 -9.42 7.00 -17.60
CA PHE A 240 -9.83 7.40 -16.26
C PHE A 240 -11.15 8.19 -16.31
N ILE A 241 -12.10 7.78 -15.49
CA ILE A 241 -13.38 8.46 -15.30
C ILE A 241 -13.59 8.64 -13.81
N CYS A 242 -14.01 9.84 -13.43
CA CYS A 242 -14.32 10.22 -12.06
C CYS A 242 -15.71 10.84 -12.01
N SER A 243 -16.49 10.36 -11.05
CA SER A 243 -17.86 10.79 -10.80
C SER A 243 -18.13 10.90 -9.30
N THR A 244 -19.22 11.55 -8.94
CA THR A 244 -19.63 11.79 -7.55
C THR A 244 -21.01 11.20 -7.29
N SER A 245 -21.38 11.07 -6.02
CA SER A 245 -22.73 10.71 -5.58
C SER A 245 -23.79 11.82 -5.75
N LEU A 246 -23.41 13.00 -6.26
CA LEU A 246 -24.35 14.09 -6.55
C LEU A 246 -25.35 13.70 -7.65
N THR A 247 -26.47 14.44 -7.75
CA THR A 247 -27.47 14.25 -8.81
C THR A 247 -26.84 14.37 -10.20
N LEU A 248 -25.97 15.36 -10.41
CA LEU A 248 -25.08 15.41 -11.57
C LEU A 248 -23.75 14.73 -11.22
N ARG A 249 -23.60 13.49 -11.70
CA ARG A 249 -22.49 12.63 -11.27
C ARG A 249 -21.14 12.98 -11.90
N LYS A 250 -21.11 13.42 -13.16
CA LYS A 250 -19.84 13.60 -13.90
C LYS A 250 -18.97 14.67 -13.24
N LEU A 251 -17.71 14.34 -12.97
CA LEU A 251 -16.73 15.27 -12.44
C LEU A 251 -15.58 15.49 -13.43
N PHE A 252 -14.96 14.40 -13.87
CA PHE A 252 -13.70 14.46 -14.60
C PHE A 252 -13.46 13.19 -15.42
N GLU A 253 -12.96 13.31 -16.65
CA GLU A 253 -12.50 12.18 -17.46
C GLU A 253 -11.20 12.53 -18.19
N SER A 254 -10.34 11.54 -18.39
CA SER A 254 -9.06 11.70 -19.10
C SER A 254 -8.67 10.40 -19.78
N ASP A 255 -8.16 10.46 -21.01
CA ASP A 255 -7.65 9.28 -21.71
C ASP A 255 -6.45 8.67 -20.97
N VAL A 256 -5.56 9.53 -20.47
CA VAL A 256 -4.38 9.13 -19.67
C VAL A 256 -4.17 10.14 -18.55
N ILE A 257 -3.80 9.65 -17.37
CA ILE A 257 -3.31 10.45 -16.24
C ILE A 257 -1.98 9.88 -15.80
N ASN A 258 -0.95 10.72 -15.79
CA ASN A 258 0.32 10.41 -15.16
C ASN A 258 0.50 11.29 -13.94
N ALA A 259 0.76 10.68 -12.79
CA ALA A 259 1.07 11.38 -11.55
C ALA A 259 2.46 10.98 -11.07
N ASP A 260 3.37 11.95 -10.99
CA ASP A 260 4.69 11.79 -10.37
C ASP A 260 4.66 12.55 -9.03
N ILE A 261 4.73 11.82 -7.92
CA ILE A 261 4.67 12.36 -6.57
C ILE A 261 5.97 12.01 -5.84
N THR A 262 6.65 13.02 -5.31
CA THR A 262 7.83 12.83 -4.46
C THR A 262 7.58 13.53 -3.13
N ALA A 263 7.67 12.78 -2.04
CA ALA A 263 7.54 13.28 -0.68
C ALA A 263 8.89 13.14 0.04
N GLN A 264 9.45 14.28 0.46
CA GLN A 264 10.64 14.33 1.29
C GLN A 264 10.24 14.52 2.76
N PHE A 265 10.56 13.50 3.56
CA PHE A 265 10.35 13.49 5.00
C PHE A 265 11.64 13.89 5.70
N PRO A 266 11.63 14.95 6.54
CA PRO A 266 12.81 15.34 7.30
C PRO A 266 13.12 14.33 8.41
N ARG A 267 14.34 14.39 8.94
CA ARG A 267 14.77 13.55 10.07
C ARG A 267 14.09 13.94 11.38
N VAL A 268 13.76 15.21 11.53
CA VAL A 268 13.13 15.75 12.73
C VAL A 268 11.65 15.41 12.67
N TYR A 269 11.16 14.74 13.72
CA TYR A 269 9.76 14.45 13.87
C TYR A 269 8.90 15.73 13.76
N ASN A 270 7.79 15.67 13.03
CA ASN A 270 6.94 16.82 12.68
C ASN A 270 7.67 17.99 12.01
N GLY A 271 8.87 17.76 11.46
CA GLY A 271 9.53 18.75 10.61
C GLY A 271 8.73 19.00 9.31
N ILE A 272 9.03 20.13 8.66
CA ILE A 272 8.40 20.51 7.39
C ILE A 272 8.71 19.45 6.32
N GLN A 273 7.66 18.91 5.71
CA GLN A 273 7.75 17.97 4.60
C GLN A 273 7.63 18.72 3.28
N ASN A 274 8.45 18.35 2.29
CA ASN A 274 8.37 18.91 0.96
C ASN A 274 7.74 17.89 0.02
N TRP A 275 6.61 18.25 -0.59
CA TRP A 275 5.88 17.40 -1.52
C TRP A 275 5.90 18.05 -2.89
N THR A 276 6.40 17.33 -3.89
CA THR A 276 6.36 17.72 -5.29
C THR A 276 5.40 16.81 -6.01
N ILE A 277 4.36 17.38 -6.61
CA ILE A 277 3.31 16.65 -7.31
C ILE A 277 3.27 17.18 -8.75
N SER A 278 3.52 16.30 -9.72
CA SER A 278 3.43 16.60 -11.15
C SER A 278 2.33 15.75 -11.76
N LEU A 279 1.23 16.38 -12.16
CA LEU A 279 0.11 15.73 -12.82
C LEU A 279 0.10 16.09 -14.30
N ARG A 280 -0.02 15.08 -15.17
CA ARG A 280 -0.17 15.26 -16.62
C ARG A 280 -1.41 14.54 -17.09
N PHE A 281 -2.20 15.24 -17.89
CA PHE A 281 -3.49 14.78 -18.38
C PHE A 281 -3.53 14.86 -19.89
N TRP A 282 -4.16 13.89 -20.55
CA TRP A 282 -4.33 13.85 -22.00
C TRP A 282 -5.80 13.68 -22.36
N ARG A 283 -6.28 14.52 -23.29
CA ARG A 283 -7.67 14.52 -23.79
C ARG A 283 -8.67 14.47 -22.65
N THR A 284 -8.74 15.58 -21.94
CA THR A 284 -9.38 15.66 -20.63
C THR A 284 -10.61 16.55 -20.70
N SER A 285 -11.71 16.08 -20.11
CA SER A 285 -12.93 16.86 -19.93
C SER A 285 -13.25 16.94 -18.43
N ALA A 286 -13.70 18.09 -17.97
CA ALA A 286 -14.12 18.29 -16.59
C ALA A 286 -15.45 19.04 -16.54
N TRP A 287 -16.28 18.72 -15.56
CA TRP A 287 -17.58 19.34 -15.36
C TRP A 287 -17.63 19.93 -13.97
N PHE A 288 -17.70 21.26 -13.91
CA PHE A 288 -17.78 21.99 -12.66
C PHE A 288 -19.19 22.54 -12.48
N ILE A 289 -19.81 22.20 -11.36
CA ILE A 289 -21.10 22.75 -10.94
C ILE A 289 -21.02 23.31 -9.53
N TRP A 290 -21.93 24.21 -9.20
CA TRP A 290 -21.97 24.84 -7.89
C TRP A 290 -22.04 23.82 -6.75
N ASP A 291 -22.87 22.77 -6.88
CA ASP A 291 -23.07 21.77 -5.83
C ASP A 291 -21.78 21.06 -5.40
N GLN A 292 -20.80 20.94 -6.31
CA GLN A 292 -19.48 20.35 -6.01
C GLN A 292 -18.69 21.17 -4.98
N THR A 293 -18.91 22.48 -4.90
CA THR A 293 -18.23 23.34 -3.91
C THR A 293 -18.57 22.89 -2.49
N THR A 294 -19.84 22.58 -2.24
CA THR A 294 -20.29 22.06 -0.94
C THR A 294 -19.91 20.59 -0.75
N PHE A 295 -19.86 19.82 -1.84
CA PHE A 295 -19.55 18.38 -1.81
C PHE A 295 -18.16 18.08 -1.26
N PHE A 296 -17.15 18.85 -1.67
CA PHE A 296 -15.76 18.67 -1.21
C PHE A 296 -15.42 19.44 0.07
N MET A 297 -16.28 20.38 0.49
CA MET A 297 -16.17 21.01 1.80
C MET A 297 -16.76 20.06 2.85
N ALA A 298 -15.94 19.12 3.32
CA ALA A 298 -16.28 18.35 4.50
C ALA A 298 -16.47 19.32 5.68
N SER A 299 -17.65 19.31 6.30
CA SER A 299 -17.85 19.83 7.65
C SER A 299 -16.83 19.12 8.54
N VAL A 300 -15.84 19.87 9.03
CA VAL A 300 -14.90 19.40 10.03
C VAL A 300 -15.73 19.02 11.26
N CYS A 301 -15.94 17.72 11.48
CA CYS A 301 -16.45 17.18 12.74
C CYS A 301 -15.27 16.94 13.68
#